data_AF-A0A530BYY9-F1
#
_entry.id   AF-A0A530BYY9-F1
#
_cell.length_a   1.000
_cell.length_b   1.000
_cell.length_c   1.000
_cell.angle_alpha   90.00
_cell.angle_beta   90.00
_cell.angle_gamma   90.00
#
_symmetry.space_group_name_H-M   'P 1'
#
loop_
_entity.id
_entity.type
_entity.pdbx_description
1 polymer ?
#
loop_
_entity_poly.entity_id
_entity_poly.type
_entity_poly.pdbx_seq_one_letter_code
_entity_poly.pdbx_strand_id
1 'polypeptide(L)'
;MADMVSSPDVRTILDARGYRAALEWIARRAEAFVIPLGALVVGMVLFSVFILAVGKSPVQLYQTMWRGGFGSWFSIQNSLSRGAPLLLAALCVALPARLGLVVI
;
A
#
# COMPACT_ATOMS: atom_id res chain seq x y z
N MET A 1 -39.48 -31.10 31.46
CA MET A 1 -38.05 -31.48 31.43
C MET A 1 -37.61 -31.60 29.97
N ALA A 2 -37.75 -30.53 29.19
CA ALA A 2 -37.39 -30.47 27.76
C ALA A 2 -36.78 -29.11 27.37
N ASP A 3 -36.34 -28.33 28.36
CA ASP A 3 -35.64 -27.07 28.15
C ASP A 3 -34.23 -27.24 28.73
N MET A 4 -33.17 -27.16 27.91
CA MET A 4 -31.95 -26.39 28.23
C MET A 4 -30.82 -26.43 27.16
N VAL A 5 -30.85 -27.22 26.09
CA VAL A 5 -29.74 -27.17 25.11
C VAL A 5 -30.21 -26.74 23.72
N SER A 6 -30.81 -25.54 23.69
CA SER A 6 -30.53 -24.63 22.58
C SER A 6 -29.04 -24.37 22.67
N SER A 7 -28.27 -24.92 21.74
CA SER A 7 -26.85 -24.62 21.58
C SER A 7 -26.79 -23.44 20.63
N PRO A 8 -26.85 -22.17 21.11
CA PRO A 8 -26.26 -21.12 20.32
C PRO A 8 -24.76 -21.45 20.23
N ASP A 9 -24.06 -20.90 19.26
CA ASP A 9 -22.64 -20.60 19.49
C ASP A 9 -21.62 -21.73 19.30
N VAL A 10 -21.79 -22.65 18.36
CA VAL A 10 -20.60 -23.32 17.74
C VAL A 10 -20.33 -22.75 16.37
N ARG A 11 -21.34 -22.75 15.48
CA ARG A 11 -21.23 -22.15 14.15
C ARG A 11 -21.02 -20.64 14.21
N THR A 12 -21.73 -19.95 15.11
CA THR A 12 -21.60 -18.49 15.31
C THR A 12 -20.25 -18.09 15.90
N ILE A 13 -19.69 -18.90 16.83
CA ILE A 13 -18.36 -18.64 17.40
C ILE A 13 -17.25 -18.91 16.37
N LEU A 14 -17.38 -19.98 15.57
CA LEU A 14 -16.43 -20.28 14.50
C LEU A 14 -16.44 -19.20 13.41
N ASP A 15 -17.61 -18.68 13.05
CA ASP A 15 -17.77 -17.60 12.09
C ASP A 15 -17.23 -16.26 12.63
N ALA A 16 -17.57 -15.89 13.87
CA ALA A 16 -17.07 -14.68 14.51
C ALA A 16 -15.54 -14.71 14.74
N ARG A 17 -14.97 -15.86 15.09
CA ARG A 17 -13.51 -16.04 15.17
C ARG A 17 -12.86 -16.04 13.79
N GLY A 18 -13.48 -16.66 12.79
CA GLY A 18 -13.01 -16.66 11.40
C GLY A 18 -12.96 -15.26 10.81
N TYR A 19 -13.99 -14.46 11.03
CA TYR A 19 -14.08 -13.08 10.56
C TYR A 19 -13.03 -12.18 11.24
N ARG A 20 -12.84 -12.30 12.56
CA ARG A 20 -11.78 -11.57 13.29
C ARG A 20 -10.39 -11.99 12.85
N ALA A 21 -10.14 -13.28 12.65
CA ALA A 21 -8.85 -13.77 12.15
C ALA A 21 -8.55 -13.29 10.72
N ALA A 22 -9.56 -13.23 9.85
CA ALA A 22 -9.42 -12.69 8.49
C ALA A 22 -9.16 -11.18 8.51
N LEU A 23 -9.91 -10.42 9.32
CA LEU A 23 -9.69 -8.99 9.50
C LEU A 23 -8.30 -8.69 10.07
N GLU A 24 -7.85 -9.43 11.07
CA GLU A 24 -6.51 -9.27 11.65
C GLU A 24 -5.40 -9.64 10.66
N TRP A 25 -5.61 -10.66 9.82
CA TRP A 25 -4.67 -11.03 8.77
C TRP A 25 -4.56 -9.97 7.67
N ILE A 26 -5.69 -9.38 7.28
CA ILE A 26 -5.74 -8.25 6.33
C ILE A 26 -5.12 -7.01 6.98
N ALA A 27 -5.45 -6.70 8.23
CA ALA A 27 -4.93 -5.53 8.96
C ALA A 27 -3.41 -5.56 9.07
N ARG A 28 -2.83 -6.71 9.47
CA ARG A 28 -1.36 -6.88 9.54
C ARG A 28 -0.67 -6.71 8.19
N ARG A 29 -1.31 -7.12 7.09
CA ARG A 29 -0.78 -6.89 5.73
C ARG A 29 -1.01 -5.46 5.25
N ALA A 30 -2.10 -4.83 5.68
CA ALA A 30 -2.44 -3.47 5.33
C ALA A 30 -1.48 -2.47 5.98
N GLU A 31 -1.01 -2.70 7.22
CA GLU A 31 -0.04 -1.82 7.90
C GLU A 31 1.19 -1.50 7.03
N ALA A 32 1.74 -2.51 6.35
CA ALA A 32 2.89 -2.36 5.45
C ALA A 32 2.61 -1.45 4.23
N PHE A 33 1.34 -1.28 3.84
CA PHE A 33 0.92 -0.39 2.76
C PHE A 33 0.39 0.96 3.28
N VAL A 34 -0.27 0.97 4.43
CA VAL A 34 -0.87 2.16 5.02
C VAL A 34 0.19 3.16 5.44
N ILE A 35 1.32 2.69 6.02
CA ILE A 35 2.43 3.57 6.41
C ILE A 35 3.04 4.31 5.21
N PRO A 36 3.51 3.63 4.14
CA PRO A 36 4.08 4.34 2.98
C PRO A 36 3.03 5.17 2.23
N LEU A 37 1.77 4.72 2.16
CA LEU A 37 0.71 5.49 1.54
C LEU A 37 0.40 6.78 2.33
N GLY A 38 0.36 6.70 3.67
CA GLY A 38 0.23 7.86 4.53
C GLY A 38 1.39 8.84 4.36
N ALA A 39 2.62 8.33 4.33
CA ALA A 39 3.81 9.15 4.07
C ALA A 39 3.74 9.86 2.71
N LEU A 40 3.29 9.17 1.66
CA LEU A 40 3.09 9.74 0.32
C LEU A 40 2.08 10.91 0.36
N VAL A 41 0.93 10.71 0.99
CA VAL A 41 -0.12 11.75 1.08
C VAL A 41 0.37 12.95 1.87
N VAL A 42 1.02 12.73 3.02
CA VAL A 42 1.60 13.82 3.83
C VAL A 42 2.65 14.59 3.02
N GLY A 43 3.52 13.90 2.29
CA GLY A 43 4.50 14.53 1.41
C GLY A 43 3.85 15.36 0.30
N MET A 44 2.78 14.86 -0.33
CA MET A 44 2.01 15.62 -1.32
C MET A 44 1.39 16.89 -0.72
N VAL A 45 0.77 16.80 0.45
CA VAL A 45 0.15 17.96 1.11
C VAL A 45 1.22 19.00 1.46
N LEU A 46 2.32 18.57 2.07
CA LEU A 46 3.41 19.48 2.45
C LEU A 46 4.01 20.18 1.21
N PHE A 47 4.21 19.43 0.12
CA PHE A 47 4.69 20.00 -1.13
C PHE A 47 3.67 20.95 -1.79
N SER A 48 2.38 20.66 -1.68
CA SER A 48 1.33 21.58 -2.15
C SER A 48 1.36 22.91 -1.41
N VAL A 49 1.54 22.88 -0.08
CA VAL A 49 1.68 24.08 0.76
C VAL A 49 2.90 24.89 0.33
N PHE A 50 4.02 24.23 0.04
CA PHE A 50 5.22 24.90 -0.48
C PHE A 50 4.97 25.59 -1.83
N ILE A 51 4.28 24.91 -2.75
CA ILE A 51 3.97 25.49 -4.07
C ILE A 51 3.01 26.69 -3.97
N LEU A 52 2.07 26.65 -3.02
CA LEU A 52 1.23 27.78 -2.69
C LEU A 52 2.05 28.95 -2.12
N ALA A 53 3.05 28.69 -1.27
CA ALA A 53 3.97 29.72 -0.78
C ALA A 53 4.82 30.35 -1.89
N VAL A 54 5.13 29.59 -2.96
CA VAL A 54 5.80 30.09 -4.18
C VAL A 54 4.84 30.87 -5.10
N GLY A 55 3.53 30.87 -4.81
CA GLY A 55 2.51 31.57 -5.60
C GLY A 55 2.10 30.86 -6.89
N LYS A 56 2.46 29.57 -7.05
CA LYS A 56 2.03 28.73 -8.18
C LYS A 56 0.84 27.86 -7.78
N SER A 57 0.05 27.44 -8.77
CA SER A 57 -1.08 26.55 -8.49
C SER A 57 -0.58 25.09 -8.34
N PRO A 58 -0.79 24.43 -7.19
CA PRO A 58 -0.35 23.04 -6.99
C PRO A 58 -1.08 22.07 -7.92
N VAL A 59 -2.33 22.38 -8.29
CA VAL A 59 -3.14 21.55 -9.19
C VAL A 59 -2.53 21.46 -10.60
N GLN A 60 -2.04 22.57 -11.17
CA GLN A 60 -1.41 22.54 -12.50
C GLN A 60 -0.09 21.75 -12.47
N LEU A 61 0.65 21.83 -11.37
CA LEU A 61 1.87 21.04 -11.17
C LEU A 61 1.56 19.55 -11.21
N TYR A 62 0.57 19.10 -10.42
CA TYR A 62 0.17 17.69 -10.40
C TYR A 62 -0.38 17.22 -11.76
N GLN A 63 -1.17 18.04 -12.45
CA GLN A 63 -1.65 17.71 -13.80
C GLN A 63 -0.48 17.52 -14.78
N THR A 64 0.52 18.39 -14.72
CA THR A 64 1.71 18.32 -15.58
C THR A 64 2.57 17.11 -15.23
N MET A 65 2.74 16.83 -13.93
CA MET A 65 3.47 15.66 -13.44
C MET A 65 2.80 14.35 -13.88
N TRP A 66 1.46 14.28 -13.77
CA TRP A 66 0.67 13.13 -14.21
C TRP A 66 0.80 12.90 -15.71
N ARG A 67 0.64 13.94 -16.53
CA ARG A 67 0.81 13.85 -17.99
C ARG A 67 2.23 13.45 -18.38
N GLY A 68 3.24 13.99 -17.70
CA GLY A 68 4.64 13.68 -17.95
C GLY A 68 5.02 12.23 -17.64
N GLY A 69 4.56 11.71 -16.48
CA GLY A 69 4.92 10.36 -16.01
C GLY A 69 4.03 9.23 -16.56
N PHE A 70 2.72 9.44 -16.60
CA PHE A 70 1.71 8.40 -16.83
C PHE A 70 0.69 8.76 -17.93
N GLY A 71 0.82 9.91 -18.58
CA GLY A 71 -0.19 10.41 -19.53
C GLY A 71 -0.29 9.66 -20.86
N SER A 72 0.71 8.84 -21.22
CA SER A 72 0.72 8.07 -22.46
C SER A 72 1.43 6.74 -22.29
N TRP A 73 1.18 5.80 -23.21
CA TRP A 73 1.88 4.51 -23.24
C TRP A 73 3.41 4.66 -23.38
N PHE A 74 3.86 5.68 -24.11
CA PHE A 74 5.29 6.01 -24.23
C PHE A 74 5.88 6.54 -22.91
N SER A 75 5.17 7.40 -22.20
CA SER A 75 5.61 7.92 -20.89
C SER A 75 5.76 6.79 -19.86
N ILE A 76 4.84 5.82 -19.85
CA ILE A 76 4.92 4.66 -18.98
C ILE A 76 6.15 3.81 -19.33
N GLN A 77 6.40 3.54 -20.62
CA GLN A 77 7.60 2.81 -21.04
C GLN A 77 8.88 3.54 -20.65
N ASN A 78 8.95 4.85 -20.86
CA ASN A 78 10.11 5.64 -20.48
C ASN A 78 10.33 5.64 -18.95
N SER A 79 9.26 5.72 -18.16
CA SER A 79 9.33 5.59 -16.70
C SER A 79 9.78 4.19 -16.27
N LEU A 80 9.24 3.14 -16.89
CA LEU A 80 9.53 1.75 -16.55
C LEU A 80 10.95 1.36 -16.96
N SER A 81 11.42 1.77 -18.14
CA SER A 81 12.79 1.51 -18.60
C SER A 81 13.82 2.20 -17.71
N ARG A 82 13.50 3.39 -17.17
CA ARG A 82 14.35 4.08 -16.18
C ARG A 82 14.31 3.41 -14.81
N GLY A 83 13.17 2.84 -14.42
CA GLY A 83 12.98 2.16 -13.13
C GLY A 83 13.42 0.69 -13.11
N ALA A 84 13.46 0.02 -14.25
CA ALA A 84 13.80 -1.39 -14.41
C ALA A 84 15.09 -1.82 -13.67
N PRO A 85 16.23 -1.12 -13.78
CA PRO A 85 17.44 -1.53 -13.07
C PRO A 85 17.28 -1.47 -11.54
N LEU A 86 16.58 -0.47 -11.01
CA LEU A 86 16.29 -0.36 -9.58
C LEU A 86 15.33 -1.45 -9.11
N LEU A 87 14.31 -1.77 -9.91
CA LEU A 87 13.36 -2.84 -9.62
C LEU A 87 14.06 -4.21 -9.62
N LEU A 88 14.95 -4.48 -10.58
CA LEU A 88 15.74 -5.71 -10.61
C LEU A 88 16.74 -5.78 -9.45
N ALA A 89 17.40 -4.67 -9.11
CA ALA A 89 18.29 -4.62 -7.95
C ALA A 89 17.53 -4.90 -6.64
N ALA A 90 16.37 -4.27 -6.45
CA ALA A 90 15.50 -4.53 -5.30
C ALA A 90 15.02 -5.98 -5.26
N LEU A 91 14.68 -6.57 -6.40
CA LEU A 91 14.29 -7.99 -6.51
C LEU A 91 15.44 -8.92 -6.10
N CYS A 92 16.66 -8.65 -6.57
CA CYS A 92 17.85 -9.41 -6.21
C CYS A 92 18.15 -9.41 -4.70
N VAL A 93 17.80 -8.34 -3.96
CA VAL A 93 17.97 -8.27 -2.49
C VAL A 93 16.76 -8.84 -1.75
N ALA A 94 15.55 -8.59 -2.26
CA ALA A 94 14.32 -9.05 -1.62
C ALA A 94 14.18 -10.58 -1.63
N LEU A 95 14.69 -11.26 -2.66
CA LEU A 95 14.66 -12.72 -2.76
C LEU A 95 15.51 -13.42 -1.66
N PRO A 96 16.81 -13.12 -1.50
CA PRO A 96 17.62 -13.63 -0.39
C PRO A 96 17.07 -13.28 1.00
N ALA A 97 16.56 -12.05 1.18
CA ALA A 97 15.99 -11.61 2.44
C ALA A 97 14.77 -12.46 2.85
N ARG A 98 13.97 -12.90 1.88
CA ARG A 98 12.81 -13.78 2.12
C ARG A 98 13.19 -15.24 2.34
N LEU A 99 14.34 -15.68 1.83
CA LEU A 99 14.85 -17.05 2.00
C LEU A 99 15.63 -17.25 3.31
N GLY A 100 15.78 -16.22 4.14
CA GLY A 100 16.55 -16.30 5.39
C GLY A 100 18.06 -16.40 5.18
N LEU A 101 18.54 -16.10 3.96
CA LEU A 101 19.96 -16.09 3.62
C LEU A 101 20.64 -14.76 3.97
N VAL A 102 19.86 -13.79 4.48
CA VAL A 102 20.35 -12.50 4.96
C VAL A 102 20.36 -12.55 6.48
N VAL A 103 21.58 -12.60 7.05
CA VAL A 103 21.80 -12.37 8.48
C VAL A 103 21.94 -10.87 8.67
N ILE A 104 21.06 -10.30 9.51
CA ILE A 104 20.96 -8.86 9.80
C ILE A 104 21.75 -8.57 11.07
#